data_AF-A0A5C8J347-F1
#
_entry.id   AF-A0A5C8J347-F1
#
_cell.length_a   1.000
_cell.length_b   1.000
_cell.length_c   1.000
_cell.angle_alpha   90.00
_cell.angle_beta   90.00
_cell.angle_gamma   90.00
#
_symmetry.space_group_name_H-M   'P 1'
#
loop_
_entity.id
_entity.type
_entity.pdbx_description
1 polymer ?
#
loop_
_entity_poly.entity_id
_entity_poly.type
_entity_poly.pdbx_seq_one_letter_code
_entity_poly.pdbx_strand_id
1 'polypeptide(L)'
;MKTLAFFALSALATASYALTPAPMGEIRITGTSNQTASVNNSVVKNTADSNAYANQNLASNKGSVSITGTSNQSATLEKATVENHAKNAGDIAVQSLASNVGKVSVSGTSNQTANVIESSMYNTAEGNGCVGCDAGTAVAYQNAASNHGDVTISGTSNQYFGMSGGSVADNKAKGANAVAVQNMSSNYGKVLISGTSNQTTYITGQSFVGNLANGDGAVAYQNLASNDACEPPPPICVGPACGPFASLTRP
;
A
#
# COMPACT_ATOMS: atom_id res chain seq x y z
N MET A 1 10.17 -30.61 -4.70
CA MET A 1 9.65 -30.14 -3.39
C MET A 1 8.21 -29.75 -3.60
N LYS A 2 7.26 -30.36 -2.87
CA LYS A 2 5.83 -30.09 -3.03
C LYS A 2 5.48 -28.88 -2.16
N THR A 3 5.10 -27.76 -2.75
CA THR A 3 4.71 -26.54 -2.05
C THR A 3 3.28 -26.72 -1.53
N LEU A 4 3.11 -26.82 -0.21
CA LEU A 4 1.80 -26.71 0.44
C LEU A 4 1.52 -25.23 0.71
N ALA A 5 0.52 -24.66 0.04
CA ALA A 5 -0.02 -23.36 0.40
C ALA A 5 -1.12 -23.55 1.46
N PHE A 6 -0.89 -23.09 2.69
CA PHE A 6 -1.93 -22.99 3.71
C PHE A 6 -2.58 -21.61 3.59
N PHE A 7 -3.81 -21.56 3.10
CA PHE A 7 -4.68 -20.38 3.23
C PHE A 7 -5.56 -20.55 4.45
N ALA A 8 -5.11 -20.05 5.61
CA ALA A 8 -5.97 -19.92 6.79
C ALA A 8 -6.69 -18.56 6.73
N LEU A 9 -7.89 -18.53 6.14
CA LEU A 9 -8.80 -17.39 6.23
C LEU A 9 -9.71 -17.58 7.45
N SER A 10 -9.31 -17.07 8.62
CA SER A 10 -10.18 -17.00 9.80
C SER A 10 -10.94 -15.66 9.82
N ALA A 11 -12.03 -15.57 9.05
CA ALA A 11 -12.98 -14.47 9.20
C ALA A 11 -13.89 -14.73 10.41
N LEU A 12 -13.52 -14.24 11.60
CA LEU A 12 -14.45 -14.12 12.73
C LEU A 12 -15.28 -12.84 12.57
N ALA A 13 -16.30 -12.88 11.72
CA ALA A 13 -17.28 -11.81 11.62
C ALA A 13 -18.40 -12.01 12.65
N THR A 14 -18.21 -11.56 13.89
CA THR A 14 -19.31 -11.42 14.87
C THR A 14 -19.78 -9.97 14.88
N ALA A 15 -20.76 -9.63 14.03
CA ALA A 15 -21.55 -8.42 14.18
C ALA A 15 -22.95 -8.62 13.58
N SER A 16 -23.91 -8.97 14.44
CA SER A 16 -25.34 -8.89 14.15
C SER A 16 -25.81 -7.44 14.32
N TYR A 17 -25.70 -6.64 13.27
CA TYR A 17 -26.44 -5.38 13.14
C TYR A 17 -26.91 -5.22 11.70
N ALA A 18 -28.18 -4.88 11.51
CA ALA A 18 -28.78 -4.59 10.20
C ALA A 18 -28.20 -3.27 9.66
N LEU A 19 -27.05 -3.35 8.98
CA LEU A 19 -26.46 -2.24 8.25
C LEU A 19 -26.78 -2.41 6.76
N THR A 20 -27.16 -1.31 6.13
CA THR A 20 -27.18 -1.23 4.66
C THR A 20 -25.77 -1.55 4.14
N PRO A 21 -25.65 -2.42 3.10
CA PRO A 21 -24.37 -2.69 2.45
C PRO A 21 -23.70 -1.38 2.02
N ALA A 22 -22.39 -1.29 2.17
CA ALA A 22 -21.65 -0.15 1.64
C ALA A 22 -21.76 -0.14 0.10
N PRO A 23 -21.81 1.05 -0.54
CA PRO A 23 -21.66 1.18 -1.98
C PRO A 23 -20.40 0.45 -2.50
N MET A 24 -20.42 0.03 -3.77
CA MET A 24 -19.24 -0.58 -4.38
C MET A 24 -18.03 0.35 -4.28
N GLY A 25 -16.90 -0.18 -3.79
CA GLY A 25 -15.66 0.58 -3.60
C GLY A 25 -15.54 1.31 -2.26
N GLU A 26 -16.53 1.19 -1.37
CA GLU A 26 -16.49 1.69 0.00
C GLU A 26 -16.25 0.59 1.03
N ILE A 27 -15.36 0.85 1.98
CA ILE A 27 -15.09 0.07 3.18
C ILE A 27 -15.55 0.90 4.38
N ARG A 28 -16.57 0.43 5.10
CA ARG A 28 -17.11 1.11 6.29
C ARG A 28 -16.93 0.25 7.54
N ILE A 29 -16.13 0.74 8.49
CA ILE A 29 -15.80 0.07 9.75
C ILE A 29 -16.42 0.86 10.90
N THR A 30 -17.60 0.44 11.35
CA THR A 30 -18.34 1.04 12.48
C THR A 30 -18.19 0.27 13.79
N GLY A 31 -17.86 -1.02 13.70
CA GLY A 31 -17.50 -1.87 14.85
C GLY A 31 -15.99 -2.11 14.91
N THR A 32 -15.58 -3.26 15.45
CA THR A 32 -14.18 -3.69 15.43
C THR A 32 -13.91 -4.57 14.20
N SER A 33 -12.89 -4.22 13.41
CA SER A 33 -12.36 -5.03 12.32
C SER A 33 -10.90 -5.38 12.60
N ASN A 34 -10.58 -6.67 12.61
CA ASN A 34 -9.22 -7.17 12.82
C ASN A 34 -8.77 -7.90 11.55
N GLN A 35 -7.71 -7.42 10.91
CA GLN A 35 -7.08 -8.04 9.76
C GLN A 35 -5.66 -8.42 10.15
N THR A 36 -5.33 -9.71 10.07
CA THR A 36 -4.00 -10.22 10.39
C THR A 36 -3.46 -11.04 9.24
N ALA A 37 -2.25 -10.72 8.77
CA ALA A 37 -1.49 -11.52 7.84
C ALA A 37 -0.17 -11.91 8.52
N SER A 38 0.13 -13.22 8.55
CA SER A 38 1.39 -13.74 9.06
C SER A 38 2.05 -14.58 7.98
N VAL A 39 3.30 -14.27 7.64
CA VAL A 39 4.09 -14.97 6.63
C VAL A 39 5.41 -15.34 7.28
N ASN A 40 5.70 -16.64 7.37
CA ASN A 40 6.93 -17.13 7.96
C ASN A 40 7.67 -18.04 6.97
N ASN A 41 8.97 -17.81 6.80
CA ASN A 41 9.87 -18.64 5.99
C ASN A 41 9.33 -18.90 4.56
N SER A 42 8.82 -17.85 3.91
CA SER A 42 8.03 -17.97 2.67
C SER A 42 8.22 -16.76 1.75
N VAL A 43 7.78 -16.89 0.50
CA VAL A 43 7.75 -15.79 -0.48
C VAL A 43 6.30 -15.47 -0.84
N VAL A 44 5.92 -14.20 -0.73
CA VAL A 44 4.64 -13.68 -1.25
C VAL A 44 4.91 -12.85 -2.49
N LYS A 45 4.51 -13.37 -3.64
CA LYS A 45 4.83 -12.76 -4.94
C LYS A 45 3.57 -12.46 -5.72
N ASN A 46 3.48 -11.25 -6.22
CA ASN A 46 2.49 -10.83 -7.21
C ASN A 46 3.21 -10.26 -8.43
N THR A 47 2.81 -10.64 -9.64
CA THR A 47 3.48 -10.20 -10.87
C THR A 47 2.44 -10.01 -11.96
N ALA A 48 2.53 -8.87 -12.66
CA ALA A 48 1.75 -8.57 -13.85
C ALA A 48 2.71 -8.19 -14.98
N ASP A 49 2.61 -8.85 -16.13
CA ASP A 49 3.67 -8.80 -17.13
C ASP A 49 3.35 -7.97 -18.38
N SER A 50 2.10 -7.63 -18.73
CA SER A 50 1.78 -6.83 -19.93
C SER A 50 0.63 -5.88 -19.68
N ASN A 51 0.83 -4.58 -19.99
CA ASN A 51 -0.16 -3.53 -19.73
C ASN A 51 -0.65 -3.58 -18.27
N ALA A 52 0.28 -3.61 -17.33
CA ALA A 52 0.14 -4.36 -16.11
C ALA A 52 -0.17 -3.48 -14.88
N TYR A 53 -1.09 -3.99 -14.06
CA TYR A 53 -1.42 -3.45 -12.75
C TYR A 53 -1.24 -4.53 -11.70
N ALA A 54 -0.16 -4.43 -10.93
CA ALA A 54 0.16 -5.37 -9.86
C ALA A 54 -0.24 -4.76 -8.51
N ASN A 55 -1.31 -5.28 -7.89
CA ASN A 55 -1.84 -4.78 -6.62
C ASN A 55 -1.81 -5.86 -5.53
N GLN A 56 -0.89 -5.73 -4.58
CA GLN A 56 -0.68 -6.67 -3.49
C GLN A 56 -1.04 -6.02 -2.15
N ASN A 57 -1.94 -6.65 -1.40
CA ASN A 57 -2.45 -6.14 -0.12
C ASN A 57 -2.35 -7.23 0.95
N LEU A 58 -1.59 -6.99 2.02
CA LEU A 58 -1.52 -7.85 3.20
C LEU A 58 -2.13 -7.07 4.38
N ALA A 59 -3.20 -7.61 4.97
CA ALA A 59 -3.94 -6.98 6.07
C ALA A 59 -4.29 -5.49 5.83
N SER A 60 -4.64 -5.12 4.59
CA SER A 60 -4.80 -3.72 4.18
C SER A 60 -6.21 -3.42 3.68
N ASN A 61 -6.64 -2.16 3.78
CA ASN A 61 -7.89 -1.65 3.21
C ASN A 61 -7.57 -0.73 2.02
N LYS A 62 -8.32 -0.85 0.92
CA LYS A 62 -8.12 -0.04 -0.29
C LYS A 62 -9.45 0.38 -0.93
N GLY A 63 -9.56 1.66 -1.28
CA GLY A 63 -10.78 2.27 -1.82
C GLY A 63 -11.20 3.50 -1.01
N SER A 64 -12.50 3.71 -0.87
CA SER A 64 -13.05 4.71 0.07
C SER A 64 -13.20 4.07 1.45
N VAL A 65 -12.26 4.34 2.35
CA VAL A 65 -12.17 3.77 3.70
C VAL A 65 -12.71 4.74 4.74
N SER A 66 -13.72 4.34 5.49
CA SER A 66 -14.31 5.10 6.59
C SER A 66 -14.27 4.28 7.89
N ILE A 67 -13.57 4.79 8.90
CA ILE A 67 -13.34 4.14 10.20
C ILE A 67 -13.94 5.02 11.28
N THR A 68 -15.10 4.60 11.78
CA THR A 68 -15.80 5.23 12.93
C THR A 68 -15.74 4.36 14.18
N GLY A 69 -15.54 3.04 14.01
CA GLY A 69 -15.22 2.09 15.08
C GLY A 69 -13.71 1.90 15.25
N THR A 70 -13.26 0.64 15.34
CA THR A 70 -11.85 0.29 15.49
C THR A 70 -11.39 -0.59 14.33
N SER A 71 -10.33 -0.20 13.62
CA SER A 71 -9.64 -1.04 12.65
C SER A 71 -8.26 -1.40 13.17
N ASN A 72 -7.97 -2.70 13.27
CA ASN A 72 -6.65 -3.21 13.61
C ASN A 72 -6.13 -4.00 12.41
N GLN A 73 -5.01 -3.56 11.86
CA GLN A 73 -4.36 -4.13 10.70
C GLN A 73 -2.95 -4.56 11.11
N SER A 74 -2.67 -5.86 11.03
CA SER A 74 -1.40 -6.42 11.47
C SER A 74 -0.80 -7.30 10.38
N ALA A 75 0.34 -6.90 9.83
CA ALA A 75 1.11 -7.69 8.89
C ALA A 75 2.47 -8.05 9.51
N THR A 76 2.69 -9.33 9.82
CA THR A 76 3.96 -9.82 10.35
C THR A 76 4.62 -10.72 9.33
N LEU A 77 5.83 -10.36 8.93
CA LEU A 77 6.69 -11.11 8.01
C LEU A 77 7.93 -11.53 8.79
N GLU A 78 8.21 -12.82 8.82
CA GLU A 78 9.37 -13.39 9.49
C GLU A 78 10.13 -14.30 8.52
N LYS A 79 11.42 -14.03 8.28
CA LYS A 79 12.23 -14.82 7.33
C LYS A 79 11.57 -14.93 5.95
N ALA A 80 10.92 -13.87 5.49
CA ALA A 80 10.07 -13.88 4.31
C ALA A 80 10.49 -12.83 3.27
N THR A 81 10.07 -13.05 2.03
CA THR A 81 10.24 -12.07 0.95
C THR A 81 8.89 -11.69 0.37
N VAL A 82 8.61 -10.41 0.23
CA VAL A 82 7.37 -9.90 -0.36
C VAL A 82 7.70 -9.10 -1.62
N GLU A 83 7.23 -9.59 -2.76
CA GLU A 83 7.53 -9.08 -4.10
C GLU A 83 6.25 -8.67 -4.83
N ASN A 84 6.26 -7.47 -5.39
CA ASN A 84 5.22 -7.00 -6.29
C ASN A 84 5.85 -6.38 -7.54
N HIS A 85 5.56 -6.94 -8.71
CA HIS A 85 6.20 -6.56 -9.97
C HIS A 85 5.18 -6.23 -11.06
N ALA A 86 5.35 -5.10 -11.73
CA ALA A 86 4.68 -4.74 -12.98
C ALA A 86 5.75 -4.43 -14.04
N LYS A 87 5.79 -5.18 -15.16
CA LYS A 87 6.92 -5.21 -16.12
C LYS A 87 6.63 -4.80 -17.58
N ASN A 88 5.91 -3.70 -17.81
CA ASN A 88 5.66 -3.13 -19.15
C ASN A 88 5.27 -1.63 -19.20
N ALA A 89 5.12 -1.07 -20.40
CA ALA A 89 4.81 0.35 -20.62
C ALA A 89 3.51 0.79 -19.92
N GLY A 90 3.59 1.85 -19.11
CA GLY A 90 2.44 2.39 -18.36
C GLY A 90 2.10 1.64 -17.06
N ASP A 91 2.99 0.76 -16.60
CA ASP A 91 2.72 -0.14 -15.49
C ASP A 91 2.65 0.53 -14.11
N ILE A 92 1.77 -0.03 -13.28
CA ILE A 92 1.53 0.44 -11.91
C ILE A 92 1.69 -0.74 -10.94
N ALA A 93 2.61 -0.61 -10.00
CA ALA A 93 2.83 -1.57 -8.92
C ALA A 93 2.46 -0.95 -7.57
N VAL A 94 1.42 -1.50 -6.91
CA VAL A 94 0.98 -1.09 -5.57
C VAL A 94 1.15 -2.24 -4.59
N GLN A 95 2.02 -2.05 -3.60
CA GLN A 95 2.23 -2.97 -2.49
C GLN A 95 1.80 -2.29 -1.19
N SER A 96 0.91 -2.94 -0.42
CA SER A 96 0.40 -2.41 0.84
C SER A 96 0.42 -3.47 1.93
N LEU A 97 1.11 -3.18 3.03
CA LEU A 97 1.14 -3.98 4.25
C LEU A 97 0.48 -3.17 5.37
N ALA A 98 -0.52 -3.74 6.02
CA ALA A 98 -1.27 -3.11 7.11
C ALA A 98 -1.63 -1.63 6.83
N SER A 99 -2.05 -1.28 5.62
CA SER A 99 -2.22 0.13 5.21
C SER A 99 -3.65 0.44 4.77
N ASN A 100 -4.01 1.73 4.78
CA ASN A 100 -5.24 2.25 4.20
C ASN A 100 -4.89 3.11 2.95
N VAL A 101 -5.48 2.79 1.81
CA VAL A 101 -5.14 3.43 0.52
C VAL A 101 -6.39 3.94 -0.20
N GLY A 102 -6.40 5.20 -0.65
CA GLY A 102 -7.49 5.85 -1.37
C GLY A 102 -8.04 7.07 -0.62
N LYS A 103 -9.37 7.16 -0.48
CA LYS A 103 -10.01 8.17 0.36
C LYS A 103 -10.15 7.61 1.77
N VAL A 104 -9.40 8.12 2.73
CA VAL A 104 -9.29 7.58 4.08
C VAL A 104 -9.86 8.59 5.08
N SER A 105 -10.89 8.19 5.82
CA SER A 105 -11.46 8.97 6.93
C SER A 105 -11.41 8.17 8.22
N VAL A 106 -10.72 8.69 9.23
CA VAL A 106 -10.59 8.08 10.56
C VAL A 106 -11.17 9.02 11.60
N SER A 107 -12.35 8.66 12.12
CA SER A 107 -13.00 9.34 13.24
C SER A 107 -13.04 8.48 14.51
N GLY A 108 -12.91 7.16 14.36
CA GLY A 108 -12.68 6.21 15.45
C GLY A 108 -11.20 5.95 15.70
N THR A 109 -10.81 4.67 15.80
CA THR A 109 -9.42 4.26 15.98
C THR A 109 -8.93 3.41 14.80
N SER A 110 -7.80 3.79 14.21
CA SER A 110 -7.07 3.00 13.21
C SER A 110 -5.70 2.63 13.76
N ASN A 111 -5.40 1.34 13.84
CA ASN A 111 -4.13 0.81 14.26
C ASN A 111 -3.53 -0.02 13.12
N GLN A 112 -2.41 0.45 12.59
CA GLN A 112 -1.68 -0.15 11.49
C GLN A 112 -0.31 -0.59 11.98
N THR A 113 -0.06 -1.89 11.96
CA THR A 113 1.18 -2.50 12.44
C THR A 113 1.75 -3.38 11.35
N ALA A 114 2.93 -3.05 10.84
CA ALA A 114 3.67 -3.91 9.92
C ALA A 114 5.05 -4.22 10.50
N ASN A 115 5.33 -5.51 10.75
CA ASN A 115 6.61 -6.00 11.27
C ASN A 115 7.27 -6.88 10.22
N VAL A 116 8.52 -6.57 9.87
CA VAL A 116 9.25 -7.22 8.79
C VAL A 116 10.62 -7.65 9.32
N ILE A 117 10.67 -8.87 9.83
CA ILE A 117 11.77 -9.42 10.63
C ILE A 117 12.53 -10.44 9.78
N GLU A 118 13.83 -10.25 9.63
CA GLU A 118 14.69 -11.07 8.76
C GLU A 118 14.11 -11.23 7.35
N SER A 119 13.47 -10.16 6.86
CA SER A 119 12.60 -10.19 5.68
C SER A 119 12.92 -9.04 4.72
N SER A 120 12.52 -9.21 3.46
CA SER A 120 12.69 -8.20 2.41
C SER A 120 11.39 -7.88 1.70
N MET A 121 11.24 -6.63 1.26
CA MET A 121 10.11 -6.10 0.51
C MET A 121 10.60 -5.44 -0.77
N TYR A 122 10.04 -5.85 -1.90
CA TYR A 122 10.34 -5.32 -3.22
C TYR A 122 9.04 -4.93 -3.92
N ASN A 123 8.97 -3.69 -4.39
CA ASN A 123 7.92 -3.20 -5.25
C ASN A 123 8.55 -2.57 -6.49
N THR A 124 8.21 -3.06 -7.68
CA THR A 124 8.87 -2.64 -8.91
C THR A 124 7.86 -2.43 -10.02
N ALA A 125 7.91 -1.25 -10.65
CA ALA A 125 7.23 -0.94 -11.90
C ALA A 125 8.27 -0.58 -12.97
N GLU A 126 8.28 -1.26 -14.11
CA GLU A 126 9.21 -1.01 -15.21
C GLU A 126 8.45 -0.71 -16.51
N GLY A 127 8.45 0.55 -16.91
CA GLY A 127 7.85 1.05 -18.14
C GLY A 127 8.87 1.19 -19.26
N ASN A 128 8.61 0.55 -20.40
CA ASN A 128 9.27 0.90 -21.65
C ASN A 128 8.57 2.14 -22.20
N GLY A 129 9.15 3.33 -21.98
CA GLY A 129 8.56 4.59 -22.43
C GLY A 129 8.05 4.49 -23.86
N CYS A 130 6.73 4.54 -24.04
CA CYS A 130 6.17 4.63 -25.39
C CYS A 130 6.25 6.08 -25.83
N VAL A 131 6.88 6.30 -26.98
CA VAL A 131 6.96 7.62 -27.62
C VAL A 131 5.60 7.91 -28.25
N GLY A 132 4.88 8.92 -27.75
CA GLY A 132 3.61 9.38 -28.31
C GLY A 132 2.33 8.83 -27.65
N CYS A 133 2.42 8.08 -26.55
CA CYS A 133 1.28 7.92 -25.66
C CYS A 133 1.33 9.01 -24.58
N ASP A 134 0.17 9.52 -24.14
CA ASP A 134 0.06 10.28 -22.88
C ASP A 134 0.48 9.43 -21.65
N ALA A 135 0.73 8.13 -21.86
CA ALA A 135 1.14 7.13 -20.89
C ALA A 135 2.58 6.63 -21.14
N GLY A 136 3.58 7.49 -20.94
CA GLY A 136 4.64 7.04 -20.04
C GLY A 136 4.02 7.07 -18.63
N THR A 137 4.37 6.25 -17.66
CA THR A 137 5.59 6.48 -16.87
C THR A 137 5.46 5.55 -15.66
N ALA A 138 6.32 4.57 -15.44
CA ALA A 138 6.08 3.56 -14.41
C ALA A 138 5.74 4.17 -13.03
N VAL A 139 4.75 3.61 -12.32
CA VAL A 139 4.35 4.09 -10.98
C VAL A 139 4.49 2.97 -9.96
N ALA A 140 5.27 3.20 -8.91
CA ALA A 140 5.49 2.25 -7.83
C ALA A 140 5.09 2.86 -6.48
N TYR A 141 4.01 2.35 -5.89
CA TYR A 141 3.54 2.71 -4.55
C TYR A 141 3.85 1.58 -3.55
N GLN A 142 4.75 1.81 -2.61
CA GLN A 142 5.04 0.88 -1.51
C GLN A 142 4.61 1.48 -0.18
N ASN A 143 3.60 0.89 0.43
CA ASN A 143 2.96 1.37 1.65
C ASN A 143 3.10 0.31 2.74
N ALA A 144 3.64 0.68 3.90
CA ALA A 144 3.65 -0.18 5.08
C ALA A 144 3.19 0.60 6.32
N ALA A 145 2.19 0.04 7.00
CA ALA A 145 1.54 0.67 8.14
C ALA A 145 1.12 2.13 7.91
N SER A 146 0.58 2.48 6.73
CA SER A 146 0.40 3.89 6.31
C SER A 146 -1.05 4.24 5.94
N ASN A 147 -1.33 5.53 5.82
CA ASN A 147 -2.51 6.05 5.13
C ASN A 147 -2.06 6.81 3.87
N HIS A 148 -2.62 6.48 2.71
CA HIS A 148 -2.21 7.04 1.42
C HIS A 148 -3.42 7.53 0.61
N GLY A 149 -3.52 8.84 0.39
CA GLY A 149 -4.48 9.51 -0.49
C GLY A 149 -5.16 10.72 0.10
N ASP A 150 -6.49 10.80 0.01
CA ASP A 150 -7.26 11.87 0.67
C ASP A 150 -7.50 11.44 2.11
N VAL A 151 -6.60 11.85 3.00
CA VAL A 151 -6.49 11.40 4.39
C VAL A 151 -7.06 12.47 5.33
N THR A 152 -8.15 12.13 6.01
CA THR A 152 -8.71 12.93 7.11
C THR A 152 -8.71 12.12 8.40
N ILE A 153 -8.01 12.61 9.42
CA ILE A 153 -7.94 11.99 10.74
C ILE A 153 -8.49 12.96 11.79
N SER A 154 -9.68 12.66 12.30
CA SER A 154 -10.29 13.37 13.45
C SER A 154 -10.34 12.52 14.72
N GLY A 155 -10.15 11.20 14.60
CA GLY A 155 -10.03 10.25 15.70
C GLY A 155 -8.58 9.97 16.08
N THR A 156 -8.25 8.69 16.29
CA THR A 156 -6.87 8.23 16.55
C THR A 156 -6.36 7.36 15.40
N SER A 157 -5.19 7.69 14.87
CA SER A 157 -4.45 6.88 13.91
C SER A 157 -3.08 6.54 14.50
N ASN A 158 -2.78 5.25 14.63
CA ASN A 158 -1.50 4.74 15.11
C ASN A 158 -0.86 3.91 14.00
N GLN A 159 0.29 4.36 13.52
CA GLN A 159 1.04 3.76 12.43
C GLN A 159 2.39 3.30 12.94
N TYR A 160 2.62 1.99 12.90
CA TYR A 160 3.84 1.37 13.40
C TYR A 160 4.44 0.49 12.32
N PHE A 161 5.57 0.91 11.78
CA PHE A 161 6.37 0.11 10.87
C PHE A 161 7.68 -0.31 11.54
N GLY A 162 7.91 -1.60 11.50
CA GLY A 162 9.09 -2.24 12.04
C GLY A 162 9.79 -3.09 11.03
N MET A 163 11.09 -2.88 10.88
CA MET A 163 11.91 -3.74 10.04
C MET A 163 13.21 -4.09 10.78
N SER A 164 13.53 -5.37 10.85
CA SER A 164 14.73 -5.85 11.56
C SER A 164 15.40 -7.04 10.88
N GLY A 165 16.66 -7.31 11.20
CA GLY A 165 17.27 -8.63 10.95
C GLY A 165 17.76 -8.94 9.53
N GLY A 166 18.26 -7.99 8.73
CA GLY A 166 18.72 -8.27 7.35
C GLY A 166 17.79 -7.68 6.29
N SER A 167 17.42 -6.43 6.54
CA SER A 167 16.23 -5.75 6.08
C SER A 167 16.43 -5.14 4.69
N VAL A 168 15.47 -5.29 3.78
CA VAL A 168 15.44 -4.47 2.55
C VAL A 168 14.01 -4.04 2.27
N ALA A 169 13.77 -2.75 2.09
CA ALA A 169 12.57 -2.16 1.51
C ALA A 169 12.99 -1.40 0.24
N ASP A 170 12.73 -1.99 -0.93
CA ASP A 170 13.11 -1.41 -2.20
C ASP A 170 11.85 -1.12 -3.03
N ASN A 171 11.65 0.16 -3.35
CA ASN A 171 10.60 0.62 -4.23
C ASN A 171 11.24 1.25 -5.47
N LYS A 172 10.90 0.72 -6.65
CA LYS A 172 11.53 1.11 -7.90
C LYS A 172 10.49 1.39 -8.98
N ALA A 173 10.61 2.54 -9.62
CA ALA A 173 9.91 2.90 -10.84
C ALA A 173 10.92 3.25 -11.94
N LYS A 174 10.79 2.68 -13.14
CA LYS A 174 11.69 2.96 -14.27
C LYS A 174 10.91 3.32 -15.53
N GLY A 175 11.26 4.43 -16.19
CA GLY A 175 10.62 4.96 -17.40
C GLY A 175 10.66 6.49 -17.42
N ALA A 176 10.38 7.12 -18.57
CA ALA A 176 10.08 8.57 -18.61
C ALA A 176 9.01 8.89 -17.55
N ASN A 177 9.01 10.11 -16.98
CA ASN A 177 8.34 10.64 -15.77
C ASN A 177 7.96 9.62 -14.68
N ALA A 178 8.81 8.61 -14.45
CA ALA A 178 8.52 7.56 -13.48
C ALA A 178 8.26 8.13 -12.08
N VAL A 179 7.33 7.52 -11.35
CA VAL A 179 6.94 7.95 -10.00
C VAL A 179 7.14 6.81 -9.03
N ALA A 180 8.00 7.00 -8.04
CA ALA A 180 8.20 6.05 -6.95
C ALA A 180 7.81 6.68 -5.62
N VAL A 181 6.79 6.15 -4.94
CA VAL A 181 6.31 6.66 -3.65
C VAL A 181 6.41 5.54 -2.62
N GLN A 182 7.16 5.79 -1.55
CA GLN A 182 7.38 4.86 -0.45
C GLN A 182 6.93 5.49 0.86
N ASN A 183 5.93 4.89 1.51
CA ASN A 183 5.35 5.37 2.75
C ASN A 183 5.45 4.30 3.84
N MET A 184 6.34 4.51 4.81
CA MET A 184 6.48 3.67 6.01
C MET A 184 5.94 4.45 7.21
N SER A 185 4.94 3.89 7.87
CA SER A 185 4.24 4.50 9.00
C SER A 185 3.80 5.96 8.78
N SER A 186 3.35 6.33 7.57
CA SER A 186 3.15 7.73 7.16
C SER A 186 1.71 8.06 6.79
N ASN A 187 1.39 9.35 6.64
CA ASN A 187 0.18 9.88 6.01
C ASN A 187 0.62 10.66 4.77
N TYR A 188 0.22 10.23 3.58
CA TYR A 188 0.66 10.85 2.32
C TYR A 188 -0.54 11.22 1.42
N GLY A 189 -0.50 12.39 0.78
CA GLY A 189 -1.50 12.86 -0.18
C GLY A 189 -2.19 14.14 0.30
N LYS A 190 -3.50 14.26 0.17
CA LYS A 190 -4.21 15.38 0.80
C LYS A 190 -4.43 15.05 2.27
N VAL A 191 -3.69 15.69 3.18
CA VAL A 191 -3.68 15.31 4.60
C VAL A 191 -4.32 16.40 5.47
N LEU A 192 -5.34 16.03 6.23
CA LEU A 192 -5.94 16.83 7.29
C LEU A 192 -5.97 16.02 8.60
N ILE A 193 -5.31 16.53 9.64
CA ILE A 193 -5.25 15.90 10.96
C ILE A 193 -5.77 16.89 12.00
N SER A 194 -6.88 16.54 12.64
CA SER A 194 -7.48 17.27 13.77
C SER A 194 -7.55 16.42 15.04
N GLY A 195 -7.34 15.11 14.92
CA GLY A 195 -7.21 14.17 16.05
C GLY A 195 -5.75 13.78 16.33
N THR A 196 -5.56 12.57 16.86
CA THR A 196 -4.24 12.02 17.21
C THR A 196 -3.68 11.22 16.03
N SER A 197 -2.42 11.50 15.66
CA SER A 197 -1.68 10.72 14.67
C SER A 197 -0.30 10.37 15.21
N ASN A 198 -0.11 9.10 15.60
CA ASN A 198 1.17 8.59 16.08
C ASN A 198 1.83 7.77 14.99
N GLN A 199 3.08 8.10 14.67
CA GLN A 199 3.83 7.49 13.58
C GLN A 199 5.19 7.06 14.09
N THR A 200 5.48 5.78 13.97
CA THR A 200 6.75 5.21 14.40
C THR A 200 7.27 4.28 13.32
N THR A 201 8.43 4.63 12.77
CA THR A 201 9.24 3.75 11.94
C THR A 201 10.50 3.39 12.70
N TYR A 202 10.79 2.11 12.85
CA TYR A 202 12.09 1.63 13.30
C TYR A 202 12.64 0.61 12.31
N ILE A 203 13.89 0.83 11.90
CA ILE A 203 14.57 0.02 10.91
C ILE A 203 15.96 -0.27 11.47
N THR A 204 16.24 -1.55 11.73
CA THR A 204 17.40 -1.97 12.51
C THR A 204 18.04 -3.23 11.92
N GLY A 205 19.32 -3.47 12.19
CA GLY A 205 20.05 -4.56 11.53
C GLY A 205 20.52 -4.18 10.12
N GLN A 206 20.85 -5.18 9.28
CA GLN A 206 21.50 -4.96 7.97
C GLN A 206 20.51 -4.48 6.90
N SER A 207 20.19 -3.19 6.96
CA SER A 207 19.03 -2.53 6.35
C SER A 207 19.33 -1.86 5.00
N PHE A 208 18.44 -1.94 4.01
CA PHE A 208 18.42 -1.01 2.88
C PHE A 208 16.99 -0.51 2.60
N VAL A 209 16.79 0.80 2.61
CA VAL A 209 15.50 1.46 2.31
C VAL A 209 15.69 2.34 1.08
N GLY A 210 15.38 1.78 -0.09
CA GLY A 210 15.52 2.43 -1.38
C GLY A 210 14.16 2.88 -1.91
N ASN A 211 14.13 4.10 -2.43
CA ASN A 211 13.05 4.58 -3.28
C ASN A 211 13.65 5.23 -4.53
N LEU A 212 13.54 4.57 -5.67
CA LEU A 212 14.21 4.97 -6.90
C LEU A 212 13.19 5.16 -8.02
N ALA A 213 13.11 6.38 -8.54
CA ALA A 213 12.48 6.68 -9.82
C ALA A 213 13.57 6.99 -10.85
N ASN A 214 13.57 6.29 -11.98
CA ASN A 214 14.62 6.41 -13.00
C ASN A 214 14.05 6.66 -14.40
N GLY A 215 14.33 7.84 -14.94
CA GLY A 215 14.04 8.29 -16.30
C GLY A 215 13.94 9.81 -16.38
N ASP A 216 13.70 10.35 -17.58
CA ASP A 216 13.49 11.79 -17.77
C ASP A 216 12.25 12.26 -17.00
N GLY A 217 12.33 13.37 -16.25
CA GLY A 217 11.21 13.87 -15.43
C GLY A 217 10.78 12.96 -14.26
N ALA A 218 11.61 12.00 -13.83
CA ALA A 218 11.27 11.07 -12.77
C ALA A 218 11.22 11.73 -11.37
N VAL A 219 10.30 11.24 -10.52
CA VAL A 219 10.05 11.77 -9.17
C VAL A 219 9.97 10.65 -8.14
N ALA A 220 10.68 10.81 -7.03
CA ALA A 220 10.68 9.87 -5.91
C ALA A 220 10.28 10.56 -4.60
N TYR A 221 9.23 10.06 -3.94
CA TYR A 221 8.77 10.51 -2.62
C TYR A 221 8.99 9.43 -1.57
N GLN A 222 9.82 9.69 -0.57
CA GLN A 222 10.12 8.74 0.50
C GLN A 222 9.71 9.34 1.85
N ASN A 223 8.78 8.67 2.51
CA ASN A 223 8.16 9.09 3.76
C ASN A 223 8.34 7.99 4.81
N LEU A 224 9.05 8.33 5.89
CA LEU A 224 9.29 7.46 7.04
C LEU A 224 8.78 8.19 8.27
N ALA A 225 7.68 7.71 8.86
CA ALA A 225 7.01 8.36 9.98
C ALA A 225 6.71 9.86 9.77
N SER A 226 6.11 10.22 8.64
CA SER A 226 5.82 11.62 8.28
C SER A 226 4.36 11.85 7.88
N ASN A 227 3.96 13.13 7.90
CA ASN A 227 2.78 13.65 7.21
C ASN A 227 3.27 14.45 6.02
N ASP A 228 2.92 14.03 4.81
CA ASP A 228 3.38 14.66 3.58
C ASP A 228 2.18 15.00 2.69
N ALA A 229 2.01 16.30 2.49
CA ALA A 229 0.99 16.86 1.63
C ALA A 229 1.60 17.29 0.29
N CYS A 230 1.97 16.32 -0.54
CA CYS A 230 2.39 16.61 -1.91
C CYS A 230 1.17 17.07 -2.71
N GLU A 231 1.19 18.28 -3.27
CA GLU A 231 0.13 18.80 -4.14
C GLU A 231 0.62 19.13 -5.57
N PRO A 232 -0.06 18.61 -6.62
CA PRO A 232 -1.00 17.50 -6.55
C PRO A 232 -0.25 16.17 -6.38
N PRO A 233 -0.73 15.25 -5.52
CA PRO A 233 -0.13 13.93 -5.43
C PRO A 233 -0.39 13.20 -6.75
N PRO A 234 0.53 12.33 -7.21
CA PRO A 234 0.28 11.52 -8.38
C PRO A 234 -1.00 10.69 -8.20
N PRO A 235 -1.80 10.49 -9.25
CA PRO A 235 -3.12 9.86 -9.13
C PRO A 235 -3.00 8.48 -8.48
N ILE A 236 -3.81 8.28 -7.45
CA ILE A 236 -3.86 7.03 -6.69
C ILE A 236 -4.83 6.11 -7.38
N CYS A 237 -4.32 5.00 -7.88
CA CYS A 237 -5.15 4.06 -8.58
C CYS A 237 -5.76 3.01 -7.64
N VAL A 238 -7.09 3.00 -7.55
CA VAL A 238 -7.90 2.04 -6.79
C VAL A 238 -8.78 1.21 -7.73
N GLY A 239 -8.73 -0.13 -7.61
CA GLY A 239 -9.58 -1.05 -8.37
C GLY A 239 -9.01 -1.54 -9.71
N PRO A 240 -9.78 -2.32 -10.50
CA PRO A 240 -9.39 -2.86 -11.81
C PRO A 240 -9.48 -1.86 -12.97
N ALA A 241 -10.08 -0.69 -12.75
CA ALA A 241 -10.08 0.44 -13.69
C ALA A 241 -8.71 1.16 -13.75
N CYS A 242 -7.66 0.50 -13.27
CA CYS A 242 -6.33 1.05 -13.05
C CYS A 242 -5.30 0.43 -13.97
N GLY A 243 -4.44 1.28 -14.54
CA GLY A 243 -3.55 0.91 -15.63
C GLY A 243 -4.15 1.23 -17.01
N PRO A 244 -3.54 0.76 -18.10
CA PRO A 244 -3.94 1.09 -19.48
C PRO A 244 -5.40 0.71 -19.83
N PHE A 245 -6.09 -0.05 -18.98
CA PHE A 245 -7.49 -0.43 -19.13
C PHE A 245 -8.50 0.63 -18.68
N ALA A 246 -8.07 1.76 -18.11
CA ALA A 246 -8.96 2.86 -17.71
C ALA A 246 -9.79 3.43 -18.89
N SER A 247 -9.37 3.19 -20.14
CA SER A 247 -10.02 3.70 -21.36
C SER A 247 -11.07 2.78 -22.00
N LEU A 248 -11.26 1.54 -21.52
CA LEU A 248 -12.21 0.59 -22.15
C LEU A 248 -13.65 0.68 -21.63
N THR A 249 -13.96 1.66 -20.78
CA THR A 249 -15.35 1.98 -20.39
C THR A 249 -15.73 3.37 -20.86
N ARG A 250 -15.86 3.53 -22.18
CA ARG A 250 -16.66 4.60 -22.76
C ARG A 250 -17.80 3.91 -23.54
N PRO A 251 -19.08 4.27 -23.30
CA PRO A 251 -20.20 3.69 -24.03
C PRO A 251 -20.10 3.97 -25.53
#